data_AF-A0A0Q9KL30-F1
#
_entry.id   AF-A0A0Q9KL30-F1
#
_cell.length_a   1.000
_cell.length_b   1.000
_cell.length_c   1.000
_cell.angle_alpha   90.00
_cell.angle_beta   90.00
_cell.angle_gamma   90.00
#
_symmetry.space_group_name_H-M   'P 1'
#
loop_
_entity.id
_entity.type
_entity.pdbx_description
1 polymer ?
#
loop_
_entity_poly.entity_id
_entity_poly.type
_entity_poly.pdbx_seq_one_letter_code
_entity_poly.pdbx_strand_id
1 'polypeptide(L)'
;MRRSSGAALALAGLLALGACGSSDDGAGSATAKSSDKSSETSAAASTQAKGESVDAGDVATRMVAAMQKAGSGTMSMDTGGEKATGDFTYVDGKLQQHTTVPVEGSEMEIISVGDFVYLKGLPGQAKPWVKIDPSGDDPVSQMFKGIAEGGISDPTKMAENLKGTQAKVTSTDGGNTTYEFTVDPAKALGDAAAPTPSPSASTPPLSMTYVLDGQDRPVTISTSVSGQAITVTYSDWGKKVDISAPPADQVGPMSFPSST
;
A
#
# COMPACT_ATOMS: atom_id res chain seq x y z
N MET A 1 64.58 -8.53 -11.30
CA MET A 1 65.25 -7.22 -11.04
C MET A 1 64.20 -6.32 -10.39
N ARG A 2 64.27 -6.08 -9.07
CA ARG A 2 64.79 -4.84 -8.41
C ARG A 2 63.85 -3.64 -8.71
N ARG A 3 63.21 -2.90 -7.79
CA ARG A 3 63.46 -2.47 -6.37
C ARG A 3 62.11 -2.03 -5.71
N SER A 4 61.76 -2.29 -4.42
CA SER A 4 62.13 -1.60 -3.14
C SER A 4 61.68 -0.12 -3.09
N SER A 5 61.05 0.52 -2.08
CA SER A 5 60.85 0.35 -0.60
C SER A 5 59.72 1.31 -0.11
N GLY A 6 58.98 1.03 0.97
CA GLY A 6 59.07 1.67 2.33
C GLY A 6 58.17 2.93 2.49
N ALA A 7 57.38 3.18 3.54
CA ALA A 7 57.68 3.13 4.98
C ALA A 7 56.42 3.03 5.87
N ALA A 8 56.65 2.58 7.11
CA ALA A 8 55.70 2.39 8.20
C ALA A 8 55.56 3.63 9.10
N LEU A 9 54.44 3.71 9.84
CA LEU A 9 54.36 4.36 11.15
C LEU A 9 53.35 3.60 12.02
N ALA A 10 53.87 3.01 13.09
CA ALA A 10 53.12 2.47 14.21
C ALA A 10 53.03 3.53 15.31
N LEU A 11 51.92 3.55 16.06
CA LEU A 11 51.90 4.03 17.45
C LEU A 11 50.86 3.24 18.24
N ALA A 12 51.24 2.81 19.45
CA ALA A 12 50.55 1.89 20.33
C ALA A 12 50.11 2.57 21.66
N GLY A 13 49.21 1.90 22.39
CA GLY A 13 48.91 2.08 23.84
C GLY A 13 47.66 2.95 24.13
N LEU A 14 46.75 2.67 25.08
CA LEU A 14 46.72 1.86 26.32
C LEU A 14 45.28 1.33 26.53
N LEU A 15 45.01 0.05 26.90
CA LEU A 15 45.03 -0.57 28.25
C LEU A 15 44.18 0.12 29.34
N ALA A 16 43.03 -0.48 29.66
CA ALA A 16 42.50 -0.57 31.03
C ALA A 16 41.67 -1.86 31.20
N LEU A 17 42.26 -2.85 31.88
CA LEU A 17 41.58 -4.00 32.48
C LEU A 17 41.32 -3.70 33.96
N GLY A 18 40.13 -4.06 34.44
CA GLY A 18 39.85 -4.30 35.86
C GLY A 18 38.45 -4.89 35.98
N ALA A 19 38.14 -5.83 36.86
CA ALA A 19 38.90 -6.79 37.66
C ALA A 19 37.87 -7.87 38.09
N CYS A 20 38.33 -9.08 38.36
CA CYS A 20 37.55 -10.28 38.72
C CYS A 20 37.26 -10.37 40.24
N GLY A 21 36.30 -11.21 40.63
CA GLY A 21 36.20 -11.87 41.96
C GLY A 21 34.75 -11.95 42.47
N SER A 22 34.09 -13.12 42.50
CA SER A 22 34.21 -14.34 43.36
C SER A 22 33.40 -14.29 44.67
N SER A 23 32.68 -15.38 44.93
CA SER A 23 31.78 -15.68 46.05
C SER A 23 32.45 -15.84 47.43
N ASP A 24 31.76 -15.47 48.52
CA ASP A 24 31.33 -16.28 49.70
C ASP A 24 31.06 -15.41 50.98
N ASP A 25 30.21 -15.95 51.86
CA ASP A 25 29.51 -15.49 53.08
C ASP A 25 29.97 -14.30 53.96
N GLY A 26 28.96 -13.59 54.51
CA GLY A 26 29.11 -12.70 55.67
C GLY A 26 27.90 -11.80 55.96
N ALA A 27 27.24 -12.03 57.10
CA ALA A 27 25.98 -11.44 57.56
C ALA A 27 25.95 -9.90 57.72
N GLY A 28 24.77 -9.30 57.48
CA GLY A 28 24.47 -7.91 57.84
C GLY A 28 23.08 -7.45 57.39
N SER A 29 22.12 -7.47 58.32
CA SER A 29 20.75 -6.96 58.16
C SER A 29 20.72 -5.44 58.00
N ALA A 30 19.99 -4.92 57.00
CA ALA A 30 19.11 -3.74 57.14
C ALA A 30 18.36 -3.42 55.83
N THR A 31 17.05 -3.35 55.96
CA THR A 31 16.05 -2.80 55.04
C THR A 31 16.38 -1.39 54.55
N ALA A 32 16.27 -1.13 53.24
CA ALA A 32 15.84 0.18 52.73
C ALA A 32 15.25 0.05 51.31
N LYS A 33 14.06 0.62 51.17
CA LYS A 33 13.23 0.74 49.97
C LYS A 33 13.37 2.17 49.42
N SER A 34 13.64 2.32 48.13
CA SER A 34 13.21 3.41 47.20
C SER A 34 14.11 3.29 45.95
N SER A 35 13.59 3.01 44.75
CA SER A 35 12.76 3.87 43.88
C SER A 35 13.51 5.10 43.36
N ASP A 36 14.15 4.94 42.20
CA ASP A 36 14.37 5.97 41.16
C ASP A 36 14.66 5.23 39.84
N LYS A 37 13.68 5.11 38.94
CA LYS A 37 13.31 6.05 37.87
C LYS A 37 14.38 6.17 36.78
N SER A 38 14.53 5.11 35.99
CA SER A 38 15.01 5.24 34.61
C SER A 38 13.83 5.60 33.72
N SER A 39 13.83 6.85 33.28
CA SER A 39 13.10 7.31 32.10
C SER A 39 13.72 6.63 30.87
N GLU A 40 13.13 5.54 30.41
CA GLU A 40 13.25 5.16 29.01
C GLU A 40 12.06 5.77 28.26
N THR A 41 12.33 6.84 27.53
CA THR A 41 11.53 7.21 26.36
C THR A 41 11.76 6.12 25.31
N SER A 42 11.11 4.97 25.51
CA SER A 42 10.87 4.03 24.43
C SER A 42 9.83 4.67 23.54
N ALA A 43 10.17 4.89 22.27
CA ALA A 43 9.19 5.19 21.24
C ALA A 43 8.24 4.00 21.19
N ALA A 44 7.15 4.09 21.95
CA ALA A 44 6.07 3.14 21.89
C ALA A 44 5.53 3.21 20.46
N ALA A 45 5.89 2.23 19.64
CA ALA A 45 4.96 1.75 18.64
C ALA A 45 3.68 1.48 19.42
N SER A 46 2.68 2.33 19.23
CA SER A 46 1.37 2.18 19.83
C SER A 46 0.76 0.93 19.20
N THR A 47 1.11 -0.23 19.76
CA THR A 47 0.47 -1.51 19.46
C THR A 47 -0.98 -1.34 19.86
N GLN A 48 -1.84 -1.07 18.88
CA GLN A 48 -3.26 -0.89 19.14
C GLN A 48 -3.82 -2.17 19.74
N ALA A 49 -4.67 -2.04 20.74
CA ALA A 49 -5.23 -3.20 21.40
C ALA A 49 -6.39 -3.76 20.58
N LYS A 50 -6.56 -5.09 20.56
CA LYS A 50 -7.78 -5.70 20.02
C LYS A 50 -9.03 -5.11 20.68
N GLY A 51 -10.01 -4.74 19.86
CA GLY A 51 -11.25 -4.10 20.29
C GLY A 51 -11.17 -2.57 20.38
N GLU A 52 -9.98 -1.98 20.25
CA GLU A 52 -9.81 -0.54 20.13
C GLU A 52 -10.50 -0.03 18.86
N SER A 53 -11.01 1.21 18.94
CA SER A 53 -11.56 1.90 17.79
C SER A 53 -10.74 3.13 17.47
N VAL A 54 -10.45 3.30 16.18
CA VAL A 54 -9.53 4.30 15.65
C VAL A 54 -10.11 4.92 14.38
N ASP A 55 -9.58 6.06 13.96
CA ASP A 55 -9.99 6.70 12.71
C ASP A 55 -9.41 5.95 11.50
N ALA A 56 -10.27 5.53 10.56
CA ALA A 56 -9.86 4.80 9.36
C ALA A 56 -9.06 5.68 8.39
N GLY A 57 -9.30 6.98 8.36
CA GLY A 57 -8.53 7.93 7.58
C GLY A 57 -7.11 8.09 8.13
N ASP A 58 -6.95 8.11 9.46
CA ASP A 58 -5.63 8.06 10.08
C ASP A 58 -4.92 6.76 9.74
N VAL A 59 -5.60 5.60 9.85
CA VAL A 59 -5.06 4.28 9.45
C VAL A 59 -4.61 4.26 7.99
N ALA A 60 -5.44 4.77 7.08
CA ALA A 60 -5.09 4.86 5.66
C ALA A 60 -3.93 5.83 5.43
N THR A 61 -3.84 6.95 6.17
CA THR A 61 -2.74 7.91 6.05
C THR A 61 -1.39 7.28 6.38
N ARG A 62 -1.29 6.53 7.50
CA ARG A 62 -0.05 5.80 7.85
C ARG A 62 0.28 4.74 6.80
N MET A 63 -0.73 4.04 6.31
CA MET A 63 -0.57 3.05 5.24
C MET A 63 0.04 3.66 3.97
N VAL A 64 -0.50 4.79 3.49
CA VAL A 64 0.01 5.50 2.32
C VAL A 64 1.45 5.97 2.55
N ALA A 65 1.75 6.55 3.72
CA ALA A 65 3.11 6.96 4.06
C ALA A 65 4.08 5.77 4.09
N ALA A 66 3.65 4.61 4.58
CA ALA A 66 4.44 3.39 4.58
C ALA A 66 4.70 2.85 3.17
N MET A 67 3.71 2.90 2.29
CA MET A 67 3.86 2.53 0.87
C MET A 67 4.82 3.46 0.14
N GLN A 68 4.68 4.78 0.33
CA GLN A 68 5.60 5.78 -0.24
C GLN A 68 7.03 5.59 0.27
N LYS A 69 7.20 5.33 1.57
CA LYS A 69 8.50 5.05 2.18
C LYS A 69 9.13 3.78 1.62
N ALA A 70 8.34 2.75 1.33
CA ALA A 70 8.82 1.52 0.70
C ALA A 70 9.19 1.75 -0.79
N GLY A 71 8.58 2.74 -1.44
CA GLY A 71 8.89 3.18 -2.80
C GLY A 71 8.33 2.28 -3.90
N SER A 72 8.24 0.97 -3.68
CA SER A 72 7.76 0.00 -4.67
C SER A 72 7.35 -1.32 -4.03
N GLY A 73 6.65 -2.16 -4.78
CA GLY A 73 6.28 -3.52 -4.36
C GLY A 73 5.53 -4.27 -5.45
N THR A 74 5.07 -5.46 -5.11
CA THR A 74 4.15 -6.29 -5.91
C THR A 74 2.76 -6.15 -5.32
N MET A 75 1.74 -6.17 -6.16
CA MET A 75 0.35 -6.32 -5.77
C MET A 75 -0.30 -7.47 -6.55
N SER A 76 -1.18 -8.21 -5.88
CA SER A 76 -2.03 -9.21 -6.51
C SER A 76 -3.46 -9.00 -6.06
N MET A 77 -4.39 -8.93 -7.00
CA MET A 77 -5.81 -8.75 -6.75
C MET A 77 -6.53 -10.05 -7.11
N ASP A 78 -7.23 -10.63 -6.15
CA ASP A 78 -8.13 -11.77 -6.35
C ASP A 78 -9.57 -11.26 -6.32
N THR A 79 -10.30 -11.46 -7.42
CA THR A 79 -11.72 -11.14 -7.54
C THR A 79 -12.46 -12.42 -7.85
N GLY A 80 -13.07 -13.03 -6.83
CA GLY A 80 -13.85 -14.26 -6.99
C GLY A 80 -13.10 -15.44 -7.63
N GLY A 81 -11.77 -15.53 -7.43
CA GLY A 81 -10.92 -16.58 -8.00
C GLY A 81 -10.16 -16.19 -9.27
N GLU A 82 -10.47 -15.04 -9.88
CA GLU A 82 -9.67 -14.44 -10.94
C GLU A 82 -8.55 -13.60 -10.34
N LYS A 83 -7.29 -13.91 -10.69
CA LYS A 83 -6.12 -13.24 -10.12
C LYS A 83 -5.48 -12.31 -11.13
N ALA A 84 -5.51 -11.01 -10.82
CA ALA A 84 -4.63 -10.03 -11.43
C ALA A 84 -3.34 -9.91 -10.61
N THR A 85 -2.24 -9.62 -11.29
CA THR A 85 -0.92 -9.44 -10.68
C THR A 85 -0.23 -8.26 -11.31
N GLY A 86 0.50 -7.50 -10.52
CA GLY A 86 1.18 -6.32 -11.01
C GLY A 86 2.20 -5.77 -10.04
N ASP A 87 2.91 -4.77 -10.52
CA ASP A 87 3.90 -4.04 -9.75
C ASP A 87 3.45 -2.60 -9.57
N PHE A 88 3.92 -1.96 -8.50
CA PHE A 88 3.75 -0.53 -8.30
C PHE A 88 5.05 0.13 -7.86
N THR A 89 5.15 1.42 -8.14
CA THR A 89 6.22 2.28 -7.63
C THR A 89 5.70 3.70 -7.39
N TYR A 90 6.29 4.40 -6.43
CA TYR A 90 6.07 5.82 -6.20
C TYR A 90 7.18 6.62 -6.86
N VAL A 91 6.80 7.53 -7.75
CA VAL A 91 7.69 8.50 -8.38
C VAL A 91 7.15 9.89 -8.08
N ASP A 92 7.95 10.74 -7.45
CA ASP A 92 7.57 12.10 -7.04
C ASP A 92 6.26 12.13 -6.22
N GLY A 93 6.06 11.13 -5.35
CA GLY A 93 4.86 11.00 -4.51
C GLY A 93 3.62 10.49 -5.24
N LYS A 94 3.68 10.27 -6.57
CA LYS A 94 2.59 9.69 -7.37
C LYS A 94 2.75 8.18 -7.50
N LEU A 95 1.65 7.45 -7.35
CA LEU A 95 1.59 6.01 -7.58
C LEU A 95 1.62 5.73 -9.10
N GLN A 96 2.54 4.87 -9.51
CA GLN A 96 2.58 4.25 -10.83
C GLN A 96 2.38 2.75 -10.68
N GLN A 97 1.70 2.13 -11.64
CA GLN A 97 1.37 0.70 -11.59
C GLN A 97 1.38 0.06 -12.96
N HIS A 98 1.76 -1.21 -13.03
CA HIS A 98 1.63 -2.07 -14.20
C HIS A 98 1.01 -3.38 -13.74
N THR A 99 -0.21 -3.66 -14.21
CA THR A 99 -1.02 -4.81 -13.80
C THR A 99 -1.43 -5.62 -15.01
N THR A 100 -1.40 -6.93 -14.89
CA THR A 100 -2.01 -7.86 -15.83
C THR A 100 -3.26 -8.46 -15.21
N VAL A 101 -4.39 -8.34 -15.92
CA VAL A 101 -5.70 -8.82 -15.51
C VAL A 101 -6.15 -9.90 -16.49
N PRO A 102 -6.45 -11.13 -16.04
CA PRO A 102 -7.03 -12.14 -16.91
C PRO A 102 -8.48 -11.74 -17.27
N VAL A 103 -8.85 -11.86 -18.55
CA VAL A 103 -10.20 -11.58 -19.07
C VAL A 103 -10.56 -12.64 -20.11
N GLU A 104 -11.52 -13.52 -19.80
CA GLU A 104 -12.11 -14.52 -20.71
C GLU A 104 -11.10 -15.22 -21.66
N GLY A 105 -10.04 -15.81 -21.09
CA GLY A 105 -9.02 -16.54 -21.87
C GLY A 105 -7.98 -15.67 -22.58
N SER A 106 -8.01 -14.36 -22.34
CA SER A 106 -7.00 -13.38 -22.75
C SER A 106 -6.44 -12.64 -21.54
N GLU A 107 -5.39 -11.84 -21.73
CA GLU A 107 -4.82 -10.97 -20.71
C GLU A 107 -4.99 -9.50 -21.14
N MET A 108 -5.47 -8.68 -20.21
CA MET A 108 -5.50 -7.24 -20.34
C MET A 108 -4.34 -6.64 -19.52
N GLU A 109 -3.50 -5.84 -20.15
CA GLU A 109 -2.44 -5.11 -19.46
C GLU A 109 -2.90 -3.67 -19.19
N ILE A 110 -2.63 -3.20 -17.97
CA ILE A 110 -2.97 -1.87 -17.48
C ILE A 110 -1.70 -1.21 -16.99
N ILE A 111 -1.32 -0.06 -17.56
CA ILE A 111 -0.22 0.77 -17.07
C ILE A 111 -0.78 2.12 -16.65
N SER A 112 -0.57 2.52 -15.40
CA SER A 112 -0.87 3.88 -14.93
C SER A 112 0.43 4.62 -14.64
N VAL A 113 0.66 5.72 -15.36
CA VAL A 113 1.84 6.58 -15.18
C VAL A 113 1.45 8.05 -15.33
N GLY A 114 1.89 8.85 -14.35
CA GLY A 114 1.45 10.25 -14.27
C GLY A 114 -0.07 10.33 -14.14
N ASP A 115 -0.70 11.10 -15.03
CA ASP A 115 -2.16 11.29 -15.03
C ASP A 115 -2.86 10.43 -16.09
N PHE A 116 -2.15 9.49 -16.73
CA PHE A 116 -2.68 8.67 -17.82
C PHE A 116 -2.74 7.19 -17.46
N VAL A 117 -3.76 6.52 -18.01
CA VAL A 117 -3.87 5.06 -17.98
C VAL A 117 -3.79 4.52 -19.39
N TYR A 118 -3.03 3.45 -19.57
CA TYR A 118 -2.85 2.76 -20.83
C TYR A 118 -3.39 1.34 -20.70
N LEU A 119 -4.24 0.94 -21.64
CA LEU A 119 -4.83 -0.38 -21.70
C LEU A 119 -4.36 -1.11 -22.95
N LYS A 120 -4.00 -2.38 -22.80
CA LYS A 120 -3.68 -3.29 -23.92
C LYS A 120 -4.46 -4.58 -23.80
N GLY A 121 -4.76 -5.19 -24.95
CA GLY A 121 -5.58 -6.40 -25.05
C GLY A 121 -7.06 -6.12 -25.32
N LEU A 122 -7.44 -4.87 -25.62
CA LEU A 122 -8.81 -4.52 -26.02
C LEU A 122 -9.10 -4.97 -27.47
N PRO A 123 -10.18 -5.73 -27.71
CA PRO A 123 -10.53 -6.19 -29.06
C PRO A 123 -10.94 -5.02 -29.95
N GLY A 124 -10.63 -5.11 -31.25
CA GLY A 124 -11.06 -4.12 -32.25
C GLY A 124 -10.24 -2.83 -32.30
N GLN A 125 -9.20 -2.69 -31.47
CA GLN A 125 -8.35 -1.50 -31.46
C GLN A 125 -7.31 -1.52 -32.60
N ALA A 126 -7.13 -0.37 -33.25
CA ALA A 126 -6.15 -0.19 -34.33
C ALA A 126 -4.68 -0.20 -33.82
N LYS A 127 -4.48 0.11 -32.54
CA LYS A 127 -3.19 0.13 -31.86
C LYS A 127 -3.24 -0.81 -30.65
N PRO A 128 -2.13 -1.46 -30.29
CA PRO A 128 -2.11 -2.41 -29.17
C PRO A 128 -2.38 -1.71 -27.83
N TRP A 129 -1.98 -0.45 -27.67
CA TRP A 129 -2.26 0.35 -26.50
C TRP A 129 -3.29 1.44 -26.79
N VAL A 130 -4.23 1.58 -25.88
CA VAL A 130 -5.17 2.70 -25.82
C VAL A 130 -4.78 3.59 -24.66
N LYS A 131 -4.68 4.90 -24.91
CA LYS A 131 -4.48 5.89 -23.85
C LYS A 131 -5.82 6.44 -23.38
N ILE A 132 -6.04 6.43 -22.08
CA ILE A 132 -7.16 7.09 -21.39
C ILE A 132 -6.62 8.35 -20.72
N ASP A 133 -7.30 9.46 -21.00
CA ASP A 133 -7.03 10.76 -20.40
C ASP A 133 -8.20 11.12 -19.47
N PRO A 134 -8.03 11.17 -18.15
CA PRO A 134 -9.12 11.48 -17.23
C PRO A 134 -9.68 12.90 -17.40
N SER A 135 -9.01 13.77 -18.16
CA SER A 135 -9.50 15.09 -18.54
C SER A 135 -10.27 15.09 -19.88
N GLY A 136 -10.39 13.96 -20.55
CA GLY A 136 -11.10 13.80 -21.83
C GLY A 136 -12.63 13.85 -21.70
N ASP A 137 -13.27 14.31 -22.76
CA ASP A 137 -14.74 14.42 -22.85
C ASP A 137 -15.43 13.12 -23.32
N ASP A 138 -14.68 12.09 -23.72
CA ASP A 138 -15.27 10.84 -24.20
C ASP A 138 -15.87 9.99 -23.04
N PRO A 139 -16.83 9.09 -23.32
CA PRO A 139 -17.53 8.32 -22.29
C PRO A 139 -16.61 7.52 -21.36
N VAL A 140 -15.49 7.00 -21.87
CA VAL A 140 -14.54 6.21 -21.05
C VAL A 140 -13.71 7.11 -20.17
N SER A 141 -13.27 8.26 -20.68
CA SER A 141 -12.61 9.29 -19.87
C SER A 141 -13.51 9.82 -18.74
N GLN A 142 -14.82 10.01 -19.00
CA GLN A 142 -15.78 10.40 -17.96
C GLN A 142 -15.99 9.32 -16.89
N MET A 143 -16.04 8.04 -17.28
CA MET A 143 -16.08 6.93 -16.32
C MET A 143 -14.81 6.90 -15.46
N PHE A 144 -13.64 7.08 -16.09
CA PHE A 144 -12.35 7.05 -15.41
C PHE A 144 -12.16 8.25 -14.46
N LYS A 145 -12.74 9.41 -14.81
CA LYS A 145 -12.80 10.58 -13.93
C LYS A 145 -13.51 10.25 -12.61
N GLY A 146 -14.61 9.49 -12.64
CA GLY A 146 -15.29 9.01 -11.44
C GLY A 146 -14.42 8.15 -10.54
N ILE A 147 -13.70 7.20 -11.12
CA ILE A 147 -12.75 6.31 -10.43
C ILE A 147 -11.59 7.11 -9.81
N ALA A 148 -11.06 8.08 -10.56
CA ALA A 148 -10.02 8.98 -10.07
C ALA A 148 -10.54 9.87 -8.93
N GLU A 149 -11.78 10.35 -9.04
CA GLU A 149 -12.43 11.14 -7.99
C GLU A 149 -12.68 10.32 -6.71
N GLY A 150 -12.97 9.02 -6.83
CA GLY A 150 -13.10 8.08 -5.72
C GLY A 150 -11.81 7.79 -4.96
N GLY A 151 -10.65 8.19 -5.49
CA GLY A 151 -9.35 8.03 -4.82
C GLY A 151 -8.71 6.65 -5.01
N ILE A 152 -9.24 5.81 -5.91
CA ILE A 152 -8.66 4.49 -6.22
C ILE A 152 -7.27 4.65 -6.86
N SER A 153 -7.07 5.71 -7.66
CA SER A 153 -5.78 6.05 -8.27
C SER A 153 -4.90 6.96 -7.40
N ASP A 154 -5.46 7.59 -6.36
CA ASP A 154 -4.74 8.43 -5.40
C ASP A 154 -5.03 7.96 -3.97
N PRO A 155 -4.18 7.07 -3.43
CA PRO A 155 -4.33 6.55 -2.07
C PRO A 155 -4.41 7.66 -1.00
N THR A 156 -3.83 8.83 -1.24
CA THR A 156 -3.89 9.98 -0.33
C THR A 156 -5.31 10.53 -0.24
N LYS A 157 -5.97 10.69 -1.38
CA LYS A 157 -7.37 11.12 -1.45
C LYS A 157 -8.30 10.10 -0.79
N MET A 158 -8.04 8.81 -1.00
CA MET A 158 -8.79 7.75 -0.32
C MET A 158 -8.66 7.86 1.21
N ALA A 159 -7.45 8.12 1.73
CA ALA A 159 -7.24 8.31 3.16
C ALA A 159 -8.00 9.53 3.70
N GLU A 160 -8.07 10.63 2.93
CA GLU A 160 -8.87 11.80 3.29
C GLU A 160 -10.37 11.50 3.34
N ASN A 161 -10.90 10.76 2.34
CA ASN A 161 -12.31 10.37 2.27
C ASN A 161 -12.74 9.47 3.45
N LEU A 162 -11.79 8.74 4.04
CA LEU A 162 -12.01 7.85 5.18
C LEU A 162 -11.97 8.56 6.54
N LYS A 163 -11.55 9.83 6.61
CA LYS A 163 -11.54 10.58 7.89
C LYS A 163 -12.92 10.63 8.53
N GLY A 164 -12.96 10.45 9.85
CA GLY A 164 -14.17 10.34 10.64
C GLY A 164 -14.87 8.98 10.55
N THR A 165 -14.36 8.04 9.74
CA THR A 165 -14.88 6.67 9.68
C THR A 165 -14.24 5.85 10.78
N GLN A 166 -15.05 5.22 11.61
CA GLN A 166 -14.54 4.45 12.74
C GLN A 166 -14.12 3.05 12.27
N ALA A 167 -12.85 2.73 12.43
CA ALA A 167 -12.30 1.39 12.28
C ALA A 167 -12.15 0.70 13.63
N LYS A 168 -12.38 -0.61 13.63
CA LYS A 168 -12.21 -1.48 14.79
C LYS A 168 -11.01 -2.38 14.59
N VAL A 169 -10.14 -2.47 15.58
CA VAL A 169 -9.04 -3.44 15.60
C VAL A 169 -9.61 -4.81 15.97
N THR A 170 -9.58 -5.77 15.06
CA THR A 170 -10.18 -7.10 15.29
C THR A 170 -9.15 -8.18 15.64
N SER A 171 -7.89 -7.97 15.25
CA SER A 171 -6.78 -8.88 15.54
C SER A 171 -5.44 -8.14 15.56
N THR A 172 -4.51 -8.64 16.37
CA THR A 172 -3.10 -8.24 16.44
C THR A 172 -2.27 -9.51 16.58
N ASP A 173 -1.90 -10.13 15.46
CA ASP A 173 -1.31 -11.46 15.43
C ASP A 173 -0.09 -11.47 14.50
N GLY A 174 1.00 -12.13 14.95
CA GLY A 174 2.20 -12.31 14.12
C GLY A 174 2.90 -11.02 13.68
N GLY A 175 2.71 -9.92 14.41
CA GLY A 175 3.25 -8.59 14.05
C GLY A 175 2.36 -7.81 13.08
N ASN A 176 1.20 -8.33 12.71
CA ASN A 176 0.21 -7.65 11.89
C ASN A 176 -0.96 -7.16 12.75
N THR A 177 -1.61 -6.08 12.29
CA THR A 177 -2.84 -5.55 12.88
C THR A 177 -3.95 -5.54 11.84
N THR A 178 -5.11 -6.10 12.20
CA THR A 178 -6.29 -6.18 11.35
C THR A 178 -7.32 -5.15 11.79
N TYR A 179 -7.78 -4.33 10.83
CA TYR A 179 -8.82 -3.33 10.99
C TYR A 179 -10.02 -3.69 10.15
N GLU A 180 -11.21 -3.55 10.72
CA GLU A 180 -12.47 -3.69 10.00
C GLU A 180 -13.29 -2.41 10.16
N PHE A 181 -13.86 -1.94 9.05
CA PHE A 181 -14.76 -0.79 9.02
C PHE A 181 -15.72 -0.89 7.85
N THR A 182 -16.78 -0.08 7.89
CA THR A 182 -17.71 0.07 6.77
C THR A 182 -17.57 1.46 6.19
N VAL A 183 -17.63 1.55 4.87
CA VAL A 183 -17.55 2.81 4.14
C VAL A 183 -18.77 2.95 3.23
N ASP A 184 -19.25 4.19 3.08
CA ASP A 184 -20.26 4.50 2.09
C ASP A 184 -19.68 4.28 0.68
N PRO A 185 -20.38 3.55 -0.22
CA PRO A 185 -19.92 3.34 -1.59
C PRO A 185 -19.56 4.63 -2.33
N ALA A 186 -20.30 5.72 -2.11
CA ALA A 186 -20.01 7.02 -2.74
C ALA A 186 -18.68 7.62 -2.24
N LYS A 187 -18.32 7.40 -0.96
CA LYS A 187 -17.03 7.83 -0.41
C LYS A 187 -15.85 7.01 -0.94
N ALA A 188 -16.06 5.73 -1.22
CA ALA A 188 -15.00 4.80 -1.61
C ALA A 188 -14.78 4.73 -3.13
N LEU A 189 -15.83 4.89 -3.92
CA LEU A 189 -15.81 4.71 -5.38
C LEU A 189 -16.06 6.02 -6.15
N GLY A 190 -16.53 7.08 -5.47
CA GLY A 190 -17.02 8.29 -6.13
C GLY A 190 -18.40 8.07 -6.78
N ASP A 191 -19.09 9.17 -7.11
CA ASP A 191 -20.48 9.14 -7.60
C ASP A 191 -20.65 8.44 -8.96
N ALA A 192 -19.58 8.37 -9.77
CA ALA A 192 -19.62 7.82 -11.12
C ALA A 192 -19.12 6.36 -11.25
N ALA A 193 -18.43 5.81 -10.24
CA ALA A 193 -18.01 4.41 -10.23
C ALA A 193 -18.83 3.53 -9.26
N ALA A 194 -19.74 4.13 -8.48
CA ALA A 194 -20.78 3.38 -7.81
C ALA A 194 -21.64 2.66 -8.87
N PRO A 195 -21.95 1.36 -8.70
CA PRO A 195 -22.85 0.67 -9.63
C PRO A 195 -24.15 1.47 -9.72
N THR A 196 -24.58 1.80 -10.94
CA THR A 196 -25.80 2.59 -11.15
C THR A 196 -26.94 1.97 -10.36
N PRO A 197 -27.47 2.63 -9.32
CA PRO A 197 -28.57 2.06 -8.57
C PRO A 197 -29.76 1.96 -9.52
N SER A 198 -30.40 0.79 -9.54
CA SER A 198 -31.81 0.74 -9.91
C SER A 198 -32.53 1.79 -9.03
N PRO A 199 -33.44 2.63 -9.56
CA PRO A 199 -33.95 3.85 -8.91
C PRO A 199 -34.70 3.64 -7.57
N SER A 200 -34.70 2.42 -7.03
CA SER A 200 -35.39 2.03 -5.79
C SER A 200 -34.51 1.28 -4.76
N ALA A 201 -33.17 1.23 -4.91
CA ALA A 201 -32.31 0.56 -3.92
C ALA A 201 -31.13 1.45 -3.48
N SER A 202 -31.05 1.75 -2.18
CA SER A 202 -29.83 2.30 -1.57
C SER A 202 -28.72 1.26 -1.64
N THR A 203 -27.55 1.64 -2.15
CA THR A 203 -26.37 0.76 -2.19
C THR A 203 -25.93 0.45 -0.75
N PRO A 204 -25.81 -0.83 -0.35
CA PRO A 204 -25.38 -1.18 0.99
C PRO A 204 -23.94 -0.70 1.25
N PRO A 205 -23.57 -0.39 2.51
CA PRO A 205 -22.20 -0.04 2.87
C PRO A 205 -21.20 -1.12 2.45
N LEU A 206 -20.01 -0.70 2.03
CA LEU A 206 -18.90 -1.60 1.70
C LEU A 206 -18.17 -1.96 3.00
N SER A 207 -18.08 -3.25 3.30
CA SER A 207 -17.20 -3.74 4.37
C SER A 207 -15.76 -3.76 3.86
N MET A 208 -14.85 -3.17 4.63
CA MET A 208 -13.42 -3.10 4.34
C MET A 208 -12.63 -3.81 5.45
N THR A 209 -11.63 -4.59 5.07
CA THR A 209 -10.66 -5.17 6.00
C THR A 209 -9.26 -4.80 5.56
N TYR A 210 -8.50 -4.15 6.44
CA TYR A 210 -7.08 -3.86 6.24
C TYR A 210 -6.26 -4.72 7.19
N VAL A 211 -5.28 -5.45 6.66
CA VAL A 211 -4.25 -6.13 7.45
C VAL A 211 -2.95 -5.40 7.18
N LEU A 212 -2.38 -4.75 8.19
CA LEU A 212 -1.14 -3.99 8.08
C LEU A 212 -0.03 -4.68 8.87
N ASP A 213 1.21 -4.64 8.37
CA ASP A 213 2.38 -5.12 9.09
C ASP A 213 2.87 -4.11 10.15
N GLY A 214 3.91 -4.47 10.90
CA GLY A 214 4.50 -3.62 11.95
C GLY A 214 5.14 -2.31 11.44
N GLN A 215 5.23 -2.11 10.11
CA GLN A 215 5.67 -0.85 9.49
C GLN A 215 4.50 -0.10 8.84
N ASP A 216 3.27 -0.47 9.16
CA ASP A 216 2.01 0.04 8.58
C ASP A 216 1.85 -0.24 7.08
N ARG A 217 2.67 -1.12 6.48
CA ARG A 217 2.50 -1.50 5.08
C ARG A 217 1.32 -2.45 4.96
N PRO A 218 0.48 -2.34 3.92
CA PRO A 218 -0.59 -3.30 3.73
C PRO A 218 0.00 -4.69 3.45
N VAL A 219 -0.55 -5.70 4.10
CA VAL A 219 -0.34 -7.11 3.75
C VAL A 219 -1.49 -7.54 2.87
N THR A 220 -2.73 -7.28 3.34
CA THR A 220 -3.94 -7.44 2.55
C THR A 220 -4.91 -6.29 2.76
N ILE A 221 -5.65 -5.97 1.71
CA ILE A 221 -6.82 -5.10 1.74
C ILE A 221 -7.95 -5.88 1.08
N SER A 222 -9.07 -6.07 1.76
CA SER A 222 -10.21 -6.77 1.17
C SER A 222 -11.52 -6.03 1.35
N THR A 223 -12.44 -6.29 0.43
CA THR A 223 -13.81 -5.82 0.46
C THR A 223 -14.75 -6.83 -0.20
N SER A 224 -16.05 -6.64 -0.06
CA SER A 224 -17.04 -7.37 -0.86
C SER A 224 -18.02 -6.40 -1.51
N VAL A 225 -18.18 -6.55 -2.82
CA VAL A 225 -19.13 -5.77 -3.62
C VAL A 225 -20.13 -6.76 -4.23
N SER A 226 -21.42 -6.59 -3.96
CA SER A 226 -22.49 -7.45 -4.50
C SER A 226 -22.29 -8.95 -4.27
N GLY A 227 -21.66 -9.33 -3.14
CA GLY A 227 -21.38 -10.73 -2.79
C GLY A 227 -20.12 -11.31 -3.43
N GLN A 228 -19.41 -10.54 -4.27
CA GLN A 228 -18.10 -10.92 -4.78
C GLN A 228 -17.02 -10.39 -3.85
N ALA A 229 -16.13 -11.28 -3.40
CA ALA A 229 -14.98 -10.91 -2.58
C ALA A 229 -13.86 -10.38 -3.47
N ILE A 230 -13.28 -9.26 -3.06
CA ILE A 230 -12.13 -8.63 -3.70
C ILE A 230 -11.04 -8.56 -2.64
N THR A 231 -9.88 -9.15 -2.91
CA THR A 231 -8.72 -9.13 -2.00
C THR A 231 -7.47 -8.69 -2.75
N VAL A 232 -6.86 -7.58 -2.31
CA VAL A 232 -5.56 -7.12 -2.78
C VAL A 232 -4.51 -7.54 -1.76
N THR A 233 -3.49 -8.27 -2.20
CA THR A 233 -2.33 -8.68 -1.41
C THR A 233 -1.10 -7.91 -1.88
N TYR A 234 -0.26 -7.46 -0.95
CA TYR A 234 0.96 -6.74 -1.26
C TYR A 234 2.19 -7.49 -0.75
N SER A 235 3.27 -7.47 -1.54
CA SER A 235 4.53 -8.15 -1.23
C SER A 235 5.73 -7.44 -1.85
N ASP A 236 6.93 -8.00 -1.64
CA ASP A 236 8.18 -7.60 -2.31
C ASP A 236 8.50 -6.10 -2.21
N TRP A 237 8.21 -5.53 -1.05
CA TRP A 237 8.44 -4.13 -0.73
C TRP A 237 9.90 -3.70 -1.00
N GLY A 238 10.08 -2.58 -1.70
CA GLY A 238 11.38 -2.02 -2.04
C GLY A 238 12.10 -2.69 -3.21
N LYS A 239 11.45 -3.61 -3.95
CA LYS A 239 12.06 -4.21 -5.13
C LYS A 239 12.27 -3.18 -6.24
N LYS A 240 13.31 -3.35 -7.06
CA LYS A 240 13.52 -2.46 -8.21
C LYS A 240 12.42 -2.70 -9.26
N VAL A 241 11.59 -1.68 -9.47
CA VAL A 241 10.51 -1.64 -10.47
C VAL A 241 10.77 -0.47 -11.41
N ASP A 242 10.56 -0.67 -12.70
CA ASP A 242 10.59 0.40 -13.70
C ASP A 242 9.28 0.31 -14.50
N ILE A 243 8.42 1.31 -14.31
CA ILE A 243 7.13 1.41 -14.99
C ILE A 243 7.19 2.67 -15.84
N SER A 244 6.95 2.51 -17.14
CA SER A 244 7.00 3.61 -18.10
C SER A 244 5.81 3.55 -19.05
N ALA A 245 5.47 4.69 -19.66
CA ALA A 245 4.44 4.73 -20.69
C ALA A 245 4.82 3.83 -21.86
N PRO A 246 3.84 3.19 -22.54
CA PRO A 246 4.12 2.45 -23.76
C PRO A 246 4.76 3.32 -24.85
N PRO A 247 5.48 2.71 -25.81
CA PRO A 247 6.04 3.43 -26.95
C PRO A 247 4.95 4.22 -27.71
N ALA A 248 5.21 5.49 -28.01
CA ALA A 248 4.20 6.39 -28.55
C ALA A 248 3.61 5.93 -29.89
N ASP A 249 4.37 5.19 -30.70
CA ASP A 249 3.93 4.59 -31.96
C ASP A 249 2.99 3.39 -31.78
N GLN A 250 2.94 2.81 -30.58
CA GLN A 250 2.04 1.74 -30.17
C GLN A 250 0.78 2.24 -29.47
N VAL A 251 0.70 3.53 -29.17
CA VAL A 251 -0.44 4.15 -28.50
C VAL A 251 -1.38 4.78 -29.52
N GLY A 252 -2.66 4.51 -29.37
CA GLY A 252 -3.73 5.16 -30.14
C GLY A 252 -4.86 5.66 -29.25
N PRO A 253 -5.76 6.49 -29.81
CA PRO A 253 -7.02 6.80 -29.15
C PRO A 253 -7.90 5.55 -29.05
N MET A 254 -8.82 5.55 -28.10
CA MET A 254 -9.85 4.52 -28.03
C MET A 254 -10.75 4.59 -29.28
N SER A 255 -11.22 3.43 -29.76
CA SER A 255 -12.10 3.37 -30.92
C SER A 255 -13.32 2.52 -30.56
N PHE A 256 -14.50 3.11 -30.57
CA PHE A 256 -15.73 2.36 -30.35
C PHE A 256 -16.20 1.77 -31.69
N PRO A 257 -16.53 0.46 -31.76
CA PRO A 257 -17.24 -0.06 -32.91
C PRO A 257 -18.56 0.69 -33.02
N SER A 258 -18.87 1.19 -34.22
CA SER A 258 -20.17 1.81 -34.48
C SER A 258 -21.26 0.77 -34.27
N SER A 259 -22.22 1.05 -33.40
CA SER A 259 -23.42 0.21 -33.24
C SER A 259 -24.17 0.20 -34.58
N THR A 260 -24.12 -0.93 -35.28
CA THR A 260 -25.01 -1.26 -36.40
C THR A 260 -26.32 -1.82 -35.90
#